data_AF-F1T4I4-F1
#
_entry.id   AF-F1T4I4-F1
#
_cell.length_a   1.000
_cell.length_b   1.000
_cell.length_c   1.000
_cell.angle_alpha   90.00
_cell.angle_beta   90.00
_cell.angle_gamma   90.00
#
_symmetry.space_group_name_H-M   'P 1'
#
loop_
_entity.id
_entity.type
_entity.pdbx_description
1 polymer ?
#
loop_
_entity_poly.entity_id
_entity_poly.type
_entity_poly.pdbx_seq_one_letter_code
_entity_poly.pdbx_strand_id
1 'polypeptide(L)'
;MFDNTLHHLCSALAARIDIFCSNNRNVCRFNSHIAVLQDNAGQMCVELVVLMPIILVVILISYNVGMYCNLCSRFDRCAREAILVQGVAPAGEQSAQHACEEIQNQLQASMDTELCDIEVQNDALHADPSRPLSYAVSPLLTRYTCTMKYKPWPSSFVCAGVAFSPQAYVEHKKFLVVDRFRAGVLV
;
A
#
# COMPACT_ATOMS: atom_id res chain seq x y z
N MET A 1 0.44 6.53 15.42
CA MET A 1 -0.47 7.67 15.69
C MET A 1 -1.76 7.59 14.86
N PHE A 2 -1.74 7.05 13.64
CA PHE A 2 -2.94 6.89 12.79
C PHE A 2 -3.84 5.71 13.18
N ASP A 3 -3.29 4.66 13.78
CA ASP A 3 -4.01 3.42 14.11
C ASP A 3 -5.15 3.62 15.14
N ASN A 4 -4.85 4.31 16.26
CA ASN A 4 -5.86 4.64 17.27
C ASN A 4 -6.96 5.56 16.72
N THR A 5 -6.62 6.54 15.88
CA THR A 5 -7.63 7.39 15.22
C THR A 5 -8.51 6.63 14.24
N LEU A 6 -8.01 5.59 13.58
CA LEU A 6 -8.78 4.76 12.65
C LEU A 6 -9.73 3.82 13.41
N HIS A 7 -9.29 3.22 14.51
CA HIS A 7 -10.15 2.43 15.40
C HIS A 7 -11.26 3.30 16.03
N HIS A 8 -10.95 4.55 16.40
CA HIS A 8 -11.95 5.50 16.90
C HIS A 8 -12.92 5.97 15.80
N LEU A 9 -12.44 6.21 14.57
CA LEU A 9 -13.30 6.57 13.44
C LEU A 9 -14.18 5.40 13.00
N CYS A 10 -13.65 4.17 12.98
CA CYS A 10 -14.38 2.98 12.56
C CYS A 10 -15.42 2.56 13.62
N SER A 11 -15.09 2.65 14.92
CA SER A 11 -16.07 2.43 16.00
C SER A 11 -17.12 3.54 16.08
N ALA A 12 -16.74 4.81 15.85
CA ALA A 12 -17.69 5.92 15.79
C ALA A 12 -18.61 5.87 14.57
N LEU A 13 -18.10 5.45 13.40
CA LEU A 13 -18.88 5.23 12.20
C LEU A 13 -19.80 4.02 12.34
N ALA A 14 -19.31 2.88 12.85
CA ALA A 14 -20.13 1.70 13.11
C ALA A 14 -21.25 1.99 14.12
N ALA A 15 -20.93 2.66 15.23
CA ALA A 15 -21.93 3.05 16.22
C ALA A 15 -22.95 4.05 15.65
N ARG A 16 -22.54 5.00 14.80
CA ARG A 16 -23.48 5.94 14.17
C ARG A 16 -24.32 5.32 13.07
N ILE A 17 -23.79 4.34 12.34
CA ILE A 17 -24.55 3.57 11.33
C ILE A 17 -25.57 2.65 12.03
N ASP A 18 -25.21 2.01 13.15
CA ASP A 18 -26.15 1.23 13.95
C ASP A 18 -27.21 2.10 14.63
N ILE A 19 -26.87 3.29 15.13
CA ILE A 19 -27.84 4.27 15.62
C ILE A 19 -28.76 4.72 14.48
N PHE A 20 -28.24 4.97 13.28
CA PHE A 20 -29.05 5.36 12.13
C PHE A 20 -30.01 4.25 11.69
N CYS A 21 -29.53 2.99 11.62
CA CYS A 21 -30.34 1.80 11.33
C CYS A 21 -31.34 1.44 12.45
N SER A 22 -30.99 1.65 13.71
CA SER A 22 -31.86 1.43 14.87
C SER A 22 -32.95 2.50 14.97
N ASN A 23 -32.60 3.76 14.71
CA ASN A 23 -33.55 4.88 14.72
C ASN A 23 -34.59 4.73 13.60
N ASN A 24 -34.20 4.25 12.41
CA ASN A 24 -35.13 4.02 11.30
C ASN A 24 -36.10 2.85 11.56
N ARG A 25 -35.72 1.86 12.38
CA ARG A 25 -36.61 0.77 12.81
C ARG A 25 -37.70 1.24 13.78
N ASN A 26 -37.44 2.28 14.57
CA ASN A 26 -38.41 2.86 15.50
C ASN A 26 -39.39 3.84 14.82
N VAL A 27 -39.01 4.43 13.66
CA VAL A 27 -39.86 5.36 12.90
C VAL A 27 -41.03 4.64 12.21
N CYS A 28 -40.87 3.38 11.79
CA CYS A 28 -41.96 2.61 11.17
C CYS A 28 -43.05 2.12 12.14
N ARG A 29 -42.94 2.40 13.46
CA ARG A 29 -43.92 1.93 14.47
C ARG A 29 -44.69 3.03 15.18
N PHE A 30 -44.37 4.32 14.96
CA PHE A 30 -45.06 5.44 15.64
C PHE A 30 -46.07 6.11 14.70
N ASN A 31 -47.31 5.68 14.89
CA ASN A 31 -48.51 5.96 14.12
C ASN A 31 -48.84 7.46 13.90
N SER A 32 -49.17 7.78 12.64
CA SER A 32 -50.36 8.52 12.14
C SER A 32 -50.59 10.03 12.36
N HIS A 33 -49.75 10.82 13.04
CA HIS A 33 -50.07 12.26 13.26
C HIS A 33 -49.09 13.32 12.70
N ILE A 34 -48.02 12.94 11.98
CA ILE A 34 -47.04 13.89 11.41
C ILE A 34 -46.97 13.76 9.87
N ALA A 35 -48.11 13.67 9.19
CA ALA A 35 -48.10 13.48 7.73
C ALA A 35 -47.80 14.78 6.93
N VAL A 36 -47.86 15.97 7.54
CA VAL A 36 -47.85 17.25 6.79
C VAL A 36 -46.54 18.04 6.93
N LEU A 37 -45.68 17.72 7.90
CA LEU A 37 -44.36 18.37 8.07
C LEU A 37 -43.18 17.53 7.55
N GLN A 38 -43.45 16.32 7.05
CA GLN A 38 -42.44 15.33 6.69
C GLN A 38 -41.95 15.40 5.23
N ASP A 39 -42.69 16.05 4.33
CA ASP A 39 -42.40 16.00 2.89
C ASP A 39 -41.04 16.62 2.53
N ASN A 40 -40.66 17.77 3.10
CA ASN A 40 -39.41 18.44 2.71
C ASN A 40 -38.17 17.98 3.51
N ALA A 41 -38.31 17.66 4.80
CA ALA A 41 -37.18 17.25 5.65
C ALA A 41 -36.84 15.76 5.50
N GLY A 42 -37.85 14.92 5.22
CA GLY A 42 -37.65 13.50 4.94
C GLY A 42 -37.00 13.28 3.58
N GLN A 43 -37.41 14.03 2.55
CA GLN A 43 -36.91 13.90 1.19
C GLN A 43 -35.41 14.22 1.08
N MET A 44 -34.92 15.25 1.78
CA MET A 44 -33.49 15.60 1.77
C MET A 44 -32.61 14.54 2.45
N CYS A 45 -33.13 13.84 3.47
CA CYS A 45 -32.43 12.70 4.09
C CYS A 45 -32.42 11.46 3.19
N VAL A 46 -33.49 11.23 2.41
CA VAL A 46 -33.56 10.12 1.46
C VAL A 46 -32.54 10.29 0.34
N GLU A 47 -32.36 11.51 -0.17
CA GLU A 47 -31.32 11.78 -1.18
C GLU A 47 -29.90 11.56 -0.62
N LEU A 48 -29.63 11.95 0.63
CA LEU A 48 -28.32 11.74 1.27
C LEU A 48 -28.02 10.25 1.54
N VAL A 49 -29.03 9.46 1.92
CA VAL A 49 -28.87 8.01 2.16
C VAL A 49 -28.44 7.27 0.90
N VAL A 50 -28.95 7.67 -0.27
CA VAL A 50 -28.56 7.09 -1.56
C VAL A 50 -27.09 7.41 -1.90
N LEU A 51 -26.58 8.56 -1.47
CA LEU A 51 -25.19 8.98 -1.70
C LEU A 51 -24.21 8.39 -0.69
N MET A 52 -24.65 8.05 0.52
CA MET A 52 -23.81 7.47 1.58
C MET A 52 -22.93 6.29 1.11
N PRO A 53 -23.44 5.24 0.44
CA PRO A 53 -22.60 4.12 0.02
C PRO A 53 -21.52 4.56 -0.99
N ILE A 54 -21.84 5.50 -1.87
CA ILE A 54 -20.89 6.02 -2.87
C ILE A 54 -19.76 6.78 -2.17
N ILE A 55 -20.10 7.64 -1.20
CA ILE A 55 -19.13 8.41 -0.41
C ILE A 55 -18.19 7.47 0.35
N LEU A 56 -18.73 6.40 0.95
CA LEU A 56 -17.92 5.40 1.66
C LEU A 56 -16.92 4.69 0.73
N VAL A 57 -17.34 4.31 -0.48
CA VAL A 57 -16.46 3.68 -1.47
C VAL A 57 -15.34 4.64 -1.87
N VAL A 58 -15.65 5.92 -2.12
CA VAL A 58 -14.64 6.92 -2.48
C VAL A 58 -13.63 7.16 -1.36
N ILE A 59 -14.10 7.26 -0.12
CA ILE A 59 -13.22 7.41 1.06
C ILE A 59 -12.31 6.18 1.19
N LEU A 60 -12.86 4.97 1.02
CA LEU A 60 -12.11 3.73 1.09
C LEU A 60 -10.99 3.66 0.02
N ILE A 61 -11.31 4.04 -1.22
CA ILE A 61 -10.32 4.10 -2.31
C ILE A 61 -9.24 5.14 -1.98
N SER A 62 -9.65 6.34 -1.57
CA SER A 62 -8.74 7.44 -1.26
C SER A 62 -7.78 7.08 -0.11
N TYR A 63 -8.28 6.37 0.91
CA TYR A 63 -7.47 5.88 2.01
C TYR A 63 -6.41 4.88 1.54
N ASN A 64 -6.79 3.88 0.76
CA ASN A 64 -5.86 2.89 0.22
C ASN A 64 -4.79 3.52 -0.68
N VAL A 65 -5.19 4.45 -1.55
CA VAL A 65 -4.25 5.18 -2.42
C VAL A 65 -3.30 6.05 -1.58
N GLY A 66 -3.80 6.78 -0.59
CA GLY A 66 -2.98 7.61 0.29
C GLY A 66 -1.94 6.79 1.06
N MET A 67 -2.35 5.63 1.60
CA MET A 67 -1.44 4.69 2.27
C MET A 67 -0.39 4.13 1.32
N TYR A 68 -0.80 3.70 0.12
CA TYR A 68 0.14 3.25 -0.91
C TYR A 68 1.16 4.33 -1.29
N CYS A 69 0.72 5.57 -1.52
CA CYS A 69 1.62 6.69 -1.82
C CYS A 69 2.60 6.99 -0.68
N ASN A 70 2.14 6.92 0.57
CA ASN A 70 3.00 7.08 1.74
C ASN A 70 4.10 6.01 1.76
N LEU A 71 3.71 4.73 1.61
CA LEU A 71 4.65 3.61 1.55
C LEU A 71 5.61 3.74 0.37
N CYS A 72 5.13 4.12 -0.81
CA CYS A 72 5.99 4.32 -1.99
C CYS A 72 7.05 5.42 -1.75
N SER A 73 6.68 6.54 -1.14
CA SER A 73 7.64 7.62 -0.85
C SER A 73 8.72 7.19 0.14
N ARG A 74 8.36 6.37 1.13
CA ARG A 74 9.28 5.82 2.12
C ARG A 74 10.17 4.76 1.49
N PHE A 75 9.58 3.86 0.73
CA PHE A 75 10.27 2.80 0.00
C PHE A 75 11.31 3.38 -0.96
N ASP A 76 10.96 4.38 -1.76
CA ASP A 76 11.89 5.01 -2.70
C ASP A 76 13.11 5.61 -1.99
N ARG A 77 12.90 6.22 -0.81
CA ARG A 77 13.99 6.79 -0.02
C ARG A 77 14.87 5.70 0.62
N CYS A 78 14.25 4.72 1.27
CA CYS A 78 14.95 3.63 1.97
C CYS A 78 15.66 2.68 1.00
N ALA A 79 15.05 2.35 -0.14
CA ALA A 79 15.68 1.51 -1.16
C ALA A 79 16.95 2.17 -1.70
N ARG A 80 16.90 3.48 -2.00
CA ARG A 80 18.09 4.21 -2.47
C ARG A 80 19.18 4.24 -1.39
N GLU A 81 18.82 4.49 -0.15
CA GLU A 81 19.76 4.51 0.97
C GLU A 81 20.42 3.14 1.20
N ALA A 82 19.63 2.07 1.24
CA ALA A 82 20.12 0.71 1.43
C ALA A 82 21.05 0.27 0.29
N ILE A 83 20.67 0.54 -0.98
CA ILE A 83 21.51 0.19 -2.13
C ILE A 83 22.81 1.03 -2.15
N LEU A 84 22.79 2.29 -1.72
CA LEU A 84 24.00 3.11 -1.65
C LEU A 84 24.99 2.62 -0.59
N VAL A 85 24.49 2.20 0.57
CA VAL A 85 25.34 1.71 1.67
C VAL A 85 25.86 0.31 1.33
N GLN A 86 24.96 -0.63 1.08
CA GLN A 86 25.30 -2.04 0.94
C GLN A 86 25.75 -2.42 -0.48
N GLY A 87 25.33 -1.67 -1.51
CA GLY A 87 25.71 -1.95 -2.89
C GLY A 87 27.12 -1.51 -3.25
N VAL A 88 27.70 -0.55 -2.52
CA VAL A 88 29.09 -0.10 -2.72
C VAL A 88 30.06 -0.87 -1.83
N ALA A 89 29.70 -1.09 -0.56
CA ALA A 89 30.54 -1.79 0.40
C ALA A 89 29.67 -2.65 1.34
N PRO A 90 29.29 -3.87 0.93
CA PRO A 90 28.51 -4.75 1.79
C PRO A 90 29.31 -5.11 3.05
N ALA A 91 28.63 -5.17 4.19
CA ALA A 91 29.25 -5.61 5.44
C ALA A 91 29.55 -7.12 5.37
N GLY A 92 30.82 -7.49 5.24
CA GLY A 92 31.25 -8.90 5.23
C GLY A 92 31.75 -9.38 3.86
N GLU A 93 31.21 -10.49 3.37
CA GLU A 93 31.61 -11.05 2.08
C GLU A 93 31.20 -10.14 0.92
N GLN A 94 32.15 -9.83 0.03
CA GLN A 94 31.96 -8.95 -1.12
C GLN A 94 31.26 -9.67 -2.29
N SER A 95 30.14 -10.34 -2.00
CA SER A 95 29.28 -10.98 -3.00
C SER A 95 28.02 -10.14 -3.25
N ALA A 96 27.59 -10.07 -4.51
CA ALA A 96 26.37 -9.38 -4.91
C ALA A 96 25.10 -10.01 -4.28
N GLN A 97 25.13 -11.30 -3.95
CA GLN A 97 24.04 -11.99 -3.26
C GLN A 97 23.94 -11.58 -1.79
N HIS A 98 25.06 -11.52 -1.07
CA HIS A 98 25.08 -11.03 0.31
C HIS A 98 24.63 -9.57 0.41
N ALA A 99 25.02 -8.72 -0.55
CA ALA A 99 24.51 -7.36 -0.63
C ALA A 99 22.97 -7.33 -0.78
N CYS A 100 22.37 -8.23 -1.56
CA CYS A 100 20.91 -8.27 -1.71
C CYS A 100 20.17 -8.68 -0.45
N GLU A 101 20.69 -9.68 0.27
CA GLU A 101 20.13 -10.12 1.55
C GLU A 101 20.17 -8.97 2.57
N GLU A 102 21.29 -8.25 2.64
CA GLU A 102 21.45 -7.14 3.57
C GLU A 102 20.56 -5.94 3.21
N ILE A 103 20.42 -5.63 1.91
CA ILE A 103 19.47 -4.61 1.42
C ILE A 103 18.04 -5.01 1.77
N GLN A 104 17.67 -6.29 1.59
CA GLN A 104 16.34 -6.78 1.92
C GLN A 104 16.05 -6.67 3.42
N ASN A 105 16.99 -7.08 4.27
CA ASN A 105 16.87 -7.00 5.72
C ASN A 105 16.71 -5.55 6.21
N GLN A 106 17.55 -4.64 5.70
CA GLN A 106 17.48 -3.21 6.06
C GLN A 106 16.17 -2.57 5.61
N LEU A 107 15.70 -2.93 4.41
CA LEU A 107 14.46 -2.40 3.86
C LEU A 107 13.24 -2.92 4.61
N GLN A 108 13.22 -4.22 4.97
CA GLN A 108 12.17 -4.81 5.81
C GLN A 108 12.15 -4.18 7.21
N ALA A 109 13.30 -3.91 7.83
CA ALA A 109 13.36 -3.25 9.14
C ALA A 109 12.85 -1.79 9.11
N SER A 110 12.95 -1.11 7.97
CA SER A 110 12.55 0.30 7.82
C SER A 110 11.09 0.48 7.38
N MET A 111 10.50 -0.57 6.80
CA MET A 111 9.14 -0.59 6.26
C MET A 111 8.15 -1.26 7.24
N ASP A 112 6.86 -1.15 6.94
CA ASP A 112 5.78 -1.72 7.74
C ASP A 112 5.41 -3.12 7.23
N THR A 113 5.81 -4.15 7.96
CA THR A 113 5.66 -5.56 7.57
C THR A 113 4.20 -6.02 7.47
N GLU A 114 3.25 -5.33 8.11
CA GLU A 114 1.84 -5.73 8.08
C GLU A 114 1.16 -5.35 6.75
N LEU A 115 1.56 -4.21 6.18
CA LEU A 115 0.93 -3.63 5.00
C LEU A 115 1.69 -3.94 3.70
N CYS A 116 2.95 -4.36 3.78
CA CYS A 116 3.75 -4.63 2.59
C CYS A 116 4.76 -5.77 2.75
N ASP A 117 4.94 -6.53 1.66
CA ASP A 117 6.02 -7.50 1.52
C ASP A 117 7.10 -6.93 0.58
N ILE A 118 8.38 -7.24 0.84
CA ILE A 118 9.52 -6.68 0.12
C ILE A 118 10.41 -7.81 -0.38
N GLU A 119 10.79 -7.71 -1.66
CA GLU A 119 11.64 -8.66 -2.37
C GLU A 119 12.75 -7.90 -3.11
N VAL A 120 14.01 -8.35 -2.99
CA VAL A 120 15.17 -7.72 -3.63
C VAL A 120 15.86 -8.75 -4.52
N GLN A 121 16.13 -8.36 -5.77
CA GLN A 121 16.79 -9.21 -6.75
C GLN A 121 18.04 -8.51 -7.29
N ASN A 122 19.10 -9.30 -7.47
CA ASN A 122 20.31 -8.89 -8.18
C ASN A 122 20.20 -9.30 -9.64
N ASP A 123 20.49 -8.37 -10.55
CA ASP A 123 20.76 -8.71 -11.94
C ASP A 123 22.16 -8.22 -12.29
N ALA A 124 23.09 -9.15 -12.46
CA ALA A 124 24.40 -8.84 -12.99
C ALA A 124 24.22 -8.52 -14.47
N LEU A 125 24.52 -7.28 -14.88
CA LEU A 125 24.50 -6.88 -16.28
C LEU A 125 25.67 -7.54 -17.03
N HIS A 126 25.60 -8.86 -17.21
CA HIS A 126 26.50 -9.59 -18.07
C HIS A 126 26.06 -9.36 -19.52
N ALA A 127 27.05 -9.13 -20.39
CA ALA A 127 26.80 -9.00 -21.82
C ALA A 127 26.11 -10.27 -22.34
N ASP A 128 24.88 -10.12 -22.84
CA ASP A 128 24.18 -11.18 -23.55
C ASP A 128 25.02 -11.57 -24.78
N PRO A 129 25.49 -12.83 -24.89
CA PRO A 129 26.35 -13.27 -25.99
C PRO A 129 25.67 -13.20 -27.36
N SER A 130 24.34 -12.98 -27.41
CA SER A 130 23.57 -12.92 -28.66
C SER A 130 23.42 -11.51 -29.26
N ARG A 131 23.86 -10.45 -28.55
CA ARG A 131 23.78 -9.05 -29.03
C ARG A 131 25.17 -8.43 -29.26
N PRO A 132 25.71 -8.51 -30.49
CA PRO A 132 27.10 -8.08 -30.80
C PRO A 132 27.35 -6.56 -30.81
N LEU A 133 26.37 -5.73 -30.42
CA LEU A 133 26.49 -4.25 -30.45
C LEU A 133 25.95 -3.54 -29.20
N SER A 134 25.50 -4.24 -28.16
CA SER A 134 25.27 -3.57 -26.88
C SER A 134 26.62 -3.39 -26.21
N TYR A 135 27.12 -2.15 -26.24
CA TYR A 135 28.28 -1.69 -25.46
C TYR A 135 28.25 -2.37 -24.09
N ALA A 136 29.26 -3.17 -23.78
CA ALA A 136 29.40 -3.77 -22.45
C ALA A 136 29.50 -2.61 -21.45
N VAL A 137 28.37 -2.25 -20.85
CA VAL A 137 28.33 -1.29 -19.75
C VAL A 137 28.98 -2.01 -18.57
N SER A 138 30.32 -2.01 -18.54
CA SER A 138 31.24 -2.54 -17.54
C SER A 138 30.85 -3.86 -16.85
N PRO A 139 31.69 -4.92 -16.86
CA PRO A 139 31.43 -6.18 -16.14
C PRO A 139 31.39 -6.04 -14.60
N LEU A 140 31.32 -4.81 -14.10
CA LEU A 140 31.32 -4.43 -12.69
C LEU A 140 30.05 -3.64 -12.30
N LEU A 141 29.11 -3.44 -13.23
CA LEU A 141 27.80 -2.85 -12.94
C LEU A 141 26.83 -3.90 -12.43
N THR A 142 26.30 -3.66 -11.24
CA THR A 142 25.29 -4.50 -10.60
C THR A 142 23.97 -3.75 -10.55
N ARG A 143 22.92 -4.32 -11.14
CA ARG A 143 21.57 -3.76 -11.07
C ARG A 143 20.84 -4.41 -9.90
N TYR A 144 20.46 -3.61 -8.92
CA TYR A 144 19.59 -4.05 -7.84
C TYR A 144 18.16 -3.66 -8.17
N THR A 145 17.26 -4.64 -8.19
CA THR A 145 15.82 -4.43 -8.39
C THR A 145 15.08 -4.75 -7.09
N CYS A 146 14.52 -3.72 -6.47
CA CYS A 146 13.71 -3.83 -5.27
C CYS A 146 12.23 -3.78 -5.66
N THR A 147 11.45 -4.72 -5.14
CA THR A 147 10.02 -4.85 -5.39
C THR A 147 9.26 -4.80 -4.07
N MET A 148 8.28 -3.90 -3.97
CA MET A 148 7.34 -3.78 -2.86
C MET A 148 5.96 -4.27 -3.29
N LYS A 149 5.36 -5.18 -2.54
CA LYS A 149 3.99 -5.68 -2.73
C LYS A 149 3.11 -5.11 -1.62
N TYR A 150 2.24 -4.16 -1.96
CA TYR A 150 1.29 -3.55 -1.02
C TYR A 150 0.00 -4.35 -0.93
N LYS A 151 -0.48 -4.61 0.28
CA LYS A 151 -1.76 -5.28 0.57
C LYS A 151 -2.79 -4.21 0.98
N PRO A 152 -3.80 -3.93 0.14
CA PRO A 152 -4.83 -2.95 0.47
C PRO A 152 -5.77 -3.46 1.56
N TRP A 153 -6.41 -2.53 2.25
CA TRP A 153 -7.44 -2.78 3.24
C TRP A 153 -8.86 -2.65 2.63
N PRO A 154 -9.82 -3.53 2.96
CA PRO A 154 -9.70 -4.72 3.80
C PRO A 154 -9.17 -5.93 3.00
N SER A 155 -8.15 -6.61 3.54
CA SER A 155 -7.54 -7.79 2.93
C SER A 155 -8.38 -9.07 3.13
N SER A 156 -9.27 -9.08 4.12
CA SER A 156 -10.26 -10.13 4.32
C SER A 156 -11.51 -9.56 5.01
N PHE A 157 -12.69 -9.99 4.57
CA PHE A 157 -13.93 -9.68 5.27
C PHE A 157 -14.88 -10.88 5.21
N VAL A 158 -15.73 -11.02 6.22
CA VAL A 158 -16.75 -12.06 6.28
C VAL A 158 -18.10 -11.42 6.01
N CYS A 159 -18.81 -11.88 4.99
CA CYS A 159 -20.16 -11.44 4.68
C CYS A 159 -21.09 -12.65 4.67
N ALA A 160 -22.15 -12.62 5.49
CA ALA A 160 -23.14 -13.69 5.59
C ALA A 160 -22.54 -15.11 5.81
N GLY A 161 -21.45 -15.22 6.58
CA GLY A 161 -20.77 -16.49 6.86
C GLY A 161 -19.79 -16.95 5.77
N VAL A 162 -19.68 -16.22 4.66
CA VAL A 162 -18.69 -16.47 3.61
C VAL A 162 -17.49 -15.57 3.84
N ALA A 163 -16.32 -16.15 4.08
CA ALA A 163 -15.07 -15.42 4.16
C ALA A 163 -14.57 -15.12 2.75
N PHE A 164 -14.36 -13.84 2.46
CA PHE A 164 -13.77 -13.37 1.22
C PHE A 164 -12.40 -12.77 1.53
N SER A 165 -11.34 -13.40 1.03
CA SER A 165 -9.95 -12.95 1.16
C SER A 165 -9.37 -12.74 -0.24
N PRO A 166 -9.56 -11.56 -0.83
CA PRO A 166 -8.98 -11.26 -2.13
C PRO A 166 -7.47 -11.10 -1.98
N GLN A 167 -6.70 -11.87 -2.74
CA GLN A 167 -5.25 -11.69 -2.87
C GLN A 167 -4.91 -10.50 -3.78
N ALA A 168 -5.56 -9.35 -3.57
CA ALA A 168 -5.23 -8.13 -4.27
C ALA A 168 -3.91 -7.60 -3.72
N TYR A 169 -2.91 -7.44 -4.58
CA TYR A 169 -1.67 -6.76 -4.23
C TYR A 169 -1.31 -5.76 -5.33
N VAL A 170 -0.73 -4.63 -4.93
CA VAL A 170 -0.18 -3.64 -5.86
C VAL A 170 1.33 -3.74 -5.79
N GLU A 171 1.96 -4.00 -6.93
CA GLU A 171 3.41 -4.15 -7.03
C GLU A 171 4.05 -2.80 -7.44
N HIS A 172 5.07 -2.37 -6.69
CA HIS A 172 5.90 -1.22 -7.01
C HIS A 172 7.35 -1.66 -7.17
N LYS A 173 7.98 -1.34 -8.31
CA LYS A 173 9.34 -1.74 -8.64
C LYS A 173 10.26 -0.55 -8.75
N LYS A 174 11.43 -0.64 -8.15
CA LYS A 174 12.54 0.30 -8.34
C LYS A 174 13.81 -0.44 -8.66
N PHE A 175 14.53 0.07 -9.65
CA PHE A 175 15.86 -0.42 -10.00
C PHE A 175 16.87 0.69 -9.76
N LEU A 176 18.06 0.31 -9.29
CA LEU A 176 19.21 1.18 -9.21
C LEU A 176 20.44 0.41 -9.69
N VAL A 177 21.23 1.05 -10.55
CA VAL A 177 22.48 0.47 -11.01
C VAL A 177 23.64 1.13 -10.28
N VAL A 178 24.48 0.31 -9.66
CA VAL A 178 25.65 0.77 -8.91
C VAL A 178 26.90 0.13 -9.49
N ASP A 179 27.94 0.95 -9.65
CA ASP A 179 29.29 0.49 -9.92
C ASP A 179 30.05 0.37 -8.60
N ARG A 180 30.51 -0.84 -8.28
CA ARG A 180 31.25 -1.13 -7.05
C ARG A 180 32.61 -0.42 -6.95
N PHE A 181 33.22 -0.03 -8.08
CA PHE A 181 34.57 0.56 -8.10
C PHE A 181 34.59 2.05 -8.46
N ARG A 182 33.45 2.61 -8.83
CA ARG A 182 33.32 4.05 -9.07
C ARG A 182 32.28 4.61 -8.12
N ALA A 183 32.72 5.48 -7.21
CA ALA A 183 31.81 6.24 -6.35
C ALA A 183 30.94 7.16 -7.22
N GLY A 184 29.77 6.65 -7.63
CA GLY A 184 28.84 7.36 -8.49
C GLY A 184 27.68 6.45 -8.90
N VAL A 185 26.45 6.89 -8.64
CA VAL A 185 25.24 6.24 -9.14
C VAL A 185 25.15 6.50 -10.64
N LEU A 186 25.02 5.43 -11.42
CA LEU A 186 24.72 5.52 -12.86
C LEU A 186 23.20 5.44 -13.00
N VAL A 187 22.60 6.51 -13.53
CA VAL A 187 21.14 6.70 -13.66
C VAL A 187 20.57 5.83 -14.78
#